data_AF-A0A4R2F172-F1
#
_entry.id   AF-A0A4R2F172-F1
#
_cell.length_a   1.000
_cell.length_b   1.000
_cell.length_c   1.000
_cell.angle_alpha   90.00
_cell.angle_beta   90.00
_cell.angle_gamma   90.00
#
_symmetry.space_group_name_H-M   'P 1'
#
loop_
_entity.id
_entity.type
_entity.pdbx_description
1 polymer ?
#
loop_
_entity_poly.entity_id
_entity_poly.type
_entity_poly.pdbx_seq_one_letter_code
_entity_poly.pdbx_strand_id
1 'polypeptide(L)'
;MKTGLVVLVLAASLLTAYGRATDKGEGNGMQIAATTDTAAVPIQQTINLSNGFRLELGHETVYASLKLYGFARLRHNGQQVYADSSNEYEPQSSLYPLVVPAGDNDAEVLIEVNDRPNKNYLLQLFVSNGRLTKVEKLPTFIAPAADLNGDGTLEYAGFWAFNETWGEEKEYTDYNPIIYYSITPKGLKVNSDLTRKQNDAIFGFFHGFEYSQQIDIPASALKKQAEEIERIRSAAGTR
;
A
#
# COMPACT_ATOMS: atom_id res chain seq x y z
N MET A 1 -63.62 -16.85 46.33
CA MET A 1 -62.51 -17.84 46.34
C MET A 1 -62.03 -18.07 44.92
N LYS A 2 -60.81 -17.60 44.64
CA LYS A 2 -59.80 -18.13 43.69
C LYS A 2 -58.77 -17.01 43.50
N THR A 3 -57.85 -16.97 44.46
CA THR A 3 -56.63 -16.16 44.48
C THR A 3 -55.68 -16.71 43.42
N GLY A 4 -55.42 -15.93 42.37
CA GLY A 4 -54.38 -16.19 41.37
C GLY A 4 -53.11 -15.43 41.74
N LEU A 5 -52.12 -16.17 42.20
CA LEU A 5 -50.76 -15.72 42.51
C LEU A 5 -50.04 -15.35 41.21
N VAL A 6 -49.75 -14.06 40.99
CA VAL A 6 -48.86 -13.62 39.90
C VAL A 6 -47.46 -13.48 40.48
N VAL A 7 -46.56 -14.37 40.06
CA VAL A 7 -45.15 -14.38 40.42
C VAL A 7 -44.44 -13.33 39.58
N LEU A 8 -43.84 -12.35 40.26
CA LEU A 8 -42.96 -11.33 39.69
C LEU A 8 -41.58 -11.98 39.46
N VAL A 9 -41.19 -12.19 38.21
CA VAL A 9 -39.83 -12.63 37.86
C VAL A 9 -38.97 -11.40 37.55
N LEU A 10 -38.03 -11.12 38.44
CA LEU A 10 -36.93 -10.18 38.24
C LEU A 10 -36.00 -10.72 37.14
N ALA A 11 -36.02 -10.11 35.95
CA ALA A 11 -34.99 -10.31 34.94
C ALA A 11 -33.84 -9.34 35.22
N ALA A 12 -32.73 -9.90 35.70
CA ALA A 12 -31.49 -9.19 35.93
C ALA A 12 -30.86 -8.69 34.62
N SER A 13 -30.30 -7.51 34.73
CA SER A 13 -29.50 -6.75 33.76
C SER A 13 -28.37 -7.55 33.10
N LEU A 14 -28.41 -7.66 31.77
CA LEU A 14 -27.26 -8.00 30.93
C LEU A 14 -26.60 -6.69 30.45
N LEU A 15 -25.59 -6.24 31.19
CA LEU A 15 -24.61 -5.28 30.71
C LEU A 15 -23.69 -6.03 29.72
N THR A 16 -23.81 -5.77 28.43
CA THR A 16 -22.82 -6.20 27.44
C THR A 16 -21.56 -5.36 27.64
N ALA A 17 -20.56 -5.95 28.29
CA ALA A 17 -19.23 -5.39 28.38
C ALA A 17 -18.65 -5.26 26.95
N TYR A 18 -18.39 -4.02 26.54
CA TYR A 18 -17.51 -3.71 25.41
C TYR A 18 -16.13 -4.31 25.71
N GLY A 19 -15.83 -5.44 25.09
CA GLY A 19 -14.50 -6.01 25.06
C GLY A 19 -13.57 -5.05 24.33
N ARG A 20 -12.72 -4.35 25.07
CA ARG A 20 -11.45 -3.83 24.53
C ARG A 20 -10.62 -5.05 24.13
N ALA A 21 -10.62 -5.37 22.84
CA ALA A 21 -9.54 -6.13 22.25
C ALA A 21 -8.28 -5.27 22.36
N THR A 22 -7.51 -5.47 23.43
CA THR A 22 -6.09 -5.12 23.40
C THR A 22 -5.44 -6.09 22.44
N ASP A 23 -5.31 -5.65 21.19
CA ASP A 23 -4.50 -6.28 20.17
C ASP A 23 -3.05 -6.29 20.67
N LYS A 24 -2.70 -7.35 21.40
CA LYS A 24 -1.30 -7.76 21.54
C LYS A 24 -0.94 -8.40 20.21
N GLY A 25 -0.70 -7.56 19.22
CA GLY A 25 0.04 -7.96 18.03
C GLY A 25 1.39 -8.47 18.51
N GLU A 26 1.52 -9.79 18.61
CA GLU A 26 2.79 -10.47 18.60
C GLU A 26 3.42 -10.13 17.26
N GLY A 27 4.12 -9.00 17.23
CA GLY A 27 4.98 -8.63 16.13
C GLY A 27 5.98 -9.76 15.99
N ASN A 28 5.75 -10.65 15.03
CA ASN A 28 6.78 -11.45 14.41
C ASN A 28 7.78 -10.45 13.86
N GLY A 29 8.71 -10.02 14.71
CA GLY A 29 9.84 -9.19 14.36
C GLY A 29 10.65 -10.02 13.39
N MET A 30 10.34 -9.85 12.11
CA MET A 30 11.09 -10.41 11.01
C MET A 30 12.52 -10.00 11.28
N GLN A 31 13.38 -10.96 11.65
CA GLN A 31 14.80 -10.71 11.81
C GLN A 31 15.26 -10.21 10.44
N ILE A 32 15.48 -8.89 10.34
CA ILE A 32 16.06 -8.28 9.16
C ILE A 32 17.47 -8.85 9.12
N ALA A 33 17.66 -9.88 8.28
CA ALA A 33 18.93 -10.56 8.13
C ALA A 33 20.00 -9.48 7.88
N ALA A 34 21.08 -9.54 8.65
CA ALA A 34 22.21 -8.65 8.46
C ALA A 34 22.59 -8.66 6.98
N THR A 35 22.67 -7.47 6.38
CA THR A 35 23.01 -7.29 4.97
C THR A 35 24.33 -7.99 4.70
N THR A 36 24.28 -9.19 4.11
CA THR A 36 25.47 -9.85 3.61
C THR A 36 26.13 -8.88 2.65
N ASP A 37 27.39 -8.56 2.88
CA ASP A 37 28.16 -7.67 2.03
C ASP A 37 28.22 -8.33 0.65
N THR A 38 27.32 -7.90 -0.24
CA THR A 38 27.16 -8.43 -1.60
C THR A 38 28.29 -7.85 -2.43
N ALA A 39 29.50 -8.36 -2.18
CA ALA A 39 30.67 -8.02 -2.95
C ALA A 39 30.43 -8.34 -4.45
N ALA A 40 30.76 -7.34 -5.27
CA ALA A 40 30.94 -7.37 -6.72
C ALA A 40 29.71 -7.63 -7.63
N VAL A 41 28.48 -7.31 -7.23
CA VAL A 41 27.43 -7.12 -8.25
C VAL A 41 27.78 -5.85 -9.07
N PRO A 42 28.02 -5.94 -10.39
CA PRO A 42 28.25 -4.77 -11.22
C PRO A 42 26.99 -3.89 -11.20
N ILE A 43 27.15 -2.60 -10.91
CA ILE A 43 26.06 -1.63 -10.92
C ILE A 43 25.93 -1.08 -12.33
N GLN A 44 24.78 -1.30 -12.97
CA GLN A 44 24.47 -0.78 -14.31
C GLN A 44 23.74 0.55 -14.27
N GLN A 45 22.92 0.80 -13.24
CA GLN A 45 22.18 2.06 -13.09
C GLN A 45 22.31 2.60 -11.67
N THR A 46 22.42 3.92 -11.55
CA THR A 46 22.44 4.63 -10.27
C THR A 46 21.48 5.81 -10.34
N ILE A 47 20.56 5.89 -9.38
CA ILE A 47 19.56 6.94 -9.26
C ILE A 47 19.83 7.69 -7.95
N ASN A 48 20.23 8.96 -8.05
CA ASN A 48 20.38 9.83 -6.89
C ASN A 48 19.01 10.32 -6.45
N LEU A 49 18.70 10.18 -5.16
CA LEU A 49 17.44 10.58 -4.56
C LEU A 49 17.66 11.76 -3.61
N SER A 50 16.58 12.34 -3.09
CA SER A 50 16.67 13.40 -2.07
C SER A 50 17.29 12.87 -0.78
N ASN A 51 17.68 13.80 0.11
CA ASN A 51 18.13 13.51 1.48
C ASN A 51 19.31 12.51 1.55
N GLY A 52 20.21 12.55 0.57
CA GLY A 52 21.43 11.72 0.57
C GLY A 52 21.19 10.24 0.26
N PHE A 53 19.99 9.87 -0.18
CA PHE A 53 19.69 8.52 -0.64
C PHE A 53 20.17 8.28 -2.07
N ARG A 54 20.56 7.05 -2.35
CA ARG A 54 20.97 6.60 -3.69
C ARG A 54 20.55 5.16 -3.92
N LEU A 55 19.82 4.91 -5.01
CA LEU A 55 19.46 3.56 -5.46
C LEU A 55 20.44 3.09 -6.53
N GLU A 56 21.10 1.98 -6.27
CA GLU A 56 22.03 1.31 -7.19
C GLU A 56 21.37 0.02 -7.69
N LEU A 57 21.29 -0.14 -9.01
CA LEU A 57 20.63 -1.28 -9.65
C LEU A 57 21.63 -2.12 -10.43
N GLY A 58 21.49 -3.44 -10.26
CA GLY A 58 22.38 -4.49 -10.75
C GLY A 58 21.65 -5.52 -11.62
N HIS A 59 22.39 -6.37 -12.32
CA HIS A 59 21.86 -7.50 -13.12
C HIS A 59 20.78 -7.07 -14.13
N GLU A 60 21.11 -6.11 -15.01
CA GLU A 60 20.19 -5.65 -16.07
C GLU A 60 19.80 -6.80 -17.02
N THR A 61 18.50 -6.95 -17.24
CA THR A 61 17.93 -7.78 -18.31
C THR A 61 17.04 -6.90 -19.20
N VAL A 62 17.19 -7.02 -20.52
CA VAL A 62 16.45 -6.24 -21.50
C VAL A 62 15.47 -7.14 -22.26
N TYR A 63 14.18 -6.80 -22.18
CA TYR A 63 13.09 -7.47 -22.89
C TYR A 63 12.34 -6.46 -23.76
N ALA A 64 12.59 -6.47 -25.07
CA ALA A 64 12.10 -5.43 -25.99
C ALA A 64 12.49 -4.01 -25.50
N SER A 65 11.54 -3.16 -25.14
CA SER A 65 11.78 -1.82 -24.59
C SER A 65 11.87 -1.78 -23.06
N LEU A 66 11.58 -2.90 -22.39
CA LEU A 66 11.57 -3.01 -20.94
C LEU A 66 12.97 -3.33 -20.42
N LYS A 67 13.40 -2.59 -19.39
CA LYS A 67 14.62 -2.87 -18.63
C LYS A 67 14.26 -3.30 -17.21
N LEU A 68 14.72 -4.48 -16.83
CA LEU A 68 14.56 -5.04 -15.50
C LEU A 68 15.91 -5.19 -14.83
N TYR A 69 15.95 -5.03 -13.51
CA TYR A 69 17.16 -5.19 -12.71
C TYR A 69 16.92 -6.24 -11.63
N GLY A 70 17.72 -7.31 -11.63
CA GLY A 70 17.61 -8.40 -10.64
C GLY A 70 18.36 -8.14 -9.32
N PHE A 71 18.86 -6.92 -9.12
CA PHE A 71 19.52 -6.50 -7.89
C PHE A 71 19.23 -5.03 -7.61
N ALA A 72 18.93 -4.71 -6.36
CA ALA A 72 18.81 -3.35 -5.86
C ALA A 72 19.62 -3.17 -4.58
N ARG A 73 20.28 -2.03 -4.45
CA ARG A 73 20.96 -1.59 -3.24
C ARG A 73 20.65 -0.14 -2.95
N LEU A 74 20.09 0.13 -1.78
CA LEU A 74 19.85 1.48 -1.28
C LEU A 74 21.02 1.90 -0.38
N ARG A 75 21.57 3.08 -0.65
CA ARG A 75 22.53 3.75 0.22
C ARG A 75 21.94 5.03 0.80
N HIS A 76 22.34 5.36 2.02
CA HIS A 76 22.09 6.65 2.66
C HIS A 76 23.44 7.22 3.14
N ASN A 77 23.83 8.38 2.62
CA ASN A 77 25.12 9.01 2.93
C ASN A 77 26.32 8.07 2.74
N GLY A 78 26.28 7.27 1.66
CA GLY A 78 27.33 6.31 1.29
C GLY A 78 27.25 4.95 2.01
N GLN A 79 26.52 4.84 3.11
CA GLN A 79 26.31 3.57 3.83
C GLN A 79 25.19 2.75 3.19
N GLN A 80 25.40 1.45 3.03
CA GLN A 80 24.34 0.54 2.58
C GLN A 80 23.31 0.38 3.68
N VAL A 81 22.03 0.64 3.36
CA VAL A 81 20.91 0.47 4.29
C VAL A 81 19.99 -0.68 3.88
N TYR A 82 19.95 -1.01 2.59
CA TYR A 82 19.17 -2.13 2.06
C TYR A 82 19.89 -2.72 0.84
N ALA A 83 19.76 -4.04 0.68
CA ALA A 83 20.19 -4.74 -0.52
C ALA A 83 19.26 -5.94 -0.74
N ASP A 84 18.92 -6.19 -1.99
CA ASP A 84 18.07 -7.31 -2.39
C ASP A 84 18.44 -7.84 -3.77
N SER A 85 18.33 -9.15 -3.89
CA SER A 85 18.52 -9.91 -5.13
C SER A 85 17.43 -10.95 -5.32
N SER A 86 16.31 -10.83 -4.60
CA SER A 86 15.16 -11.74 -4.68
C SER A 86 14.02 -11.19 -5.55
N ASN A 87 14.00 -9.88 -5.80
CA ASN A 87 13.00 -9.23 -6.65
C ASN A 87 13.61 -8.68 -7.95
N GLU A 88 12.74 -8.42 -8.91
CA GLU A 88 13.07 -7.66 -10.12
C GLU A 88 12.53 -6.23 -10.01
N TYR A 89 13.33 -5.26 -10.44
CA TYR A 89 13.02 -3.82 -10.30
C TYR A 89 12.84 -3.17 -11.68
N GLU A 90 11.85 -2.28 -11.79
CA GLU A 90 11.50 -1.56 -13.03
C GLU A 90 11.48 -0.04 -12.76
N PRO A 91 12.62 0.66 -12.83
CA PRO A 91 12.71 2.09 -12.50
C PRO A 91 12.20 3.01 -13.63
N GLN A 92 11.29 2.53 -14.48
CA GLN A 92 10.82 3.28 -15.66
C GLN A 92 9.62 4.19 -15.34
N SER A 93 8.92 3.95 -14.23
CA SER A 93 7.83 4.82 -13.78
C SER A 93 8.34 6.21 -13.43
N SER A 94 7.64 7.25 -13.89
CA SER A 94 7.96 8.64 -13.53
C SER A 94 7.70 8.95 -12.04
N LEU A 95 7.01 8.07 -11.31
CA LEU A 95 6.69 8.24 -9.90
C LEU A 95 7.72 7.64 -8.95
N TYR A 96 8.52 6.68 -9.42
CA TYR A 96 9.42 5.89 -8.57
C TYR A 96 10.85 5.86 -9.12
N PRO A 97 11.86 5.70 -8.25
CA PRO A 97 11.78 5.65 -6.79
C PRO A 97 11.38 6.98 -6.14
N LEU A 98 10.77 6.91 -4.95
CA LEU A 98 10.30 8.08 -4.18
C LEU A 98 10.88 8.06 -2.76
N VAL A 99 11.25 9.22 -2.22
CA VAL A 99 11.63 9.39 -0.81
C VAL A 99 10.62 10.29 -0.11
N VAL A 100 9.97 9.78 0.93
CA VAL A 100 9.01 10.51 1.77
C VAL A 100 9.67 10.79 3.13
N PRO A 101 9.88 12.05 3.52
CA PRO A 101 10.38 12.38 4.86
C PRO A 101 9.43 11.86 5.96
N ALA A 102 9.98 11.24 7.00
CA ALA A 102 9.22 10.64 8.09
C ALA A 102 9.68 11.09 9.48
N GLY A 103 10.34 12.25 9.56
CA GLY A 103 10.94 12.83 10.76
C GLY A 103 12.28 13.49 10.42
N ASP A 104 13.01 13.96 11.43
CA ASP A 104 14.26 14.72 11.22
C ASP A 104 15.40 13.87 10.61
N ASN A 105 15.43 12.56 10.90
CA ASN A 105 16.44 11.61 10.40
C ASN A 105 15.82 10.31 9.88
N ASP A 106 14.52 10.36 9.61
CA ASP A 106 13.71 9.21 9.23
C ASP A 106 13.12 9.46 7.84
N ALA A 107 13.05 8.41 7.04
CA ALA A 107 12.47 8.46 5.70
C ALA A 107 11.86 7.11 5.32
N GLU A 108 10.88 7.17 4.43
CA GLU A 108 10.37 6.02 3.71
C GLU A 108 10.85 6.10 2.27
N VAL A 109 11.46 5.03 1.75
CA VAL A 109 11.87 4.93 0.35
C VAL A 109 10.99 3.93 -0.35
N LEU A 110 10.29 4.37 -1.40
CA LEU A 110 9.43 3.53 -2.23
C LEU A 110 10.16 3.14 -3.51
N ILE A 111 10.20 1.84 -3.78
CA ILE A 111 10.81 1.28 -4.99
C ILE A 111 9.79 0.36 -5.65
N GLU A 112 9.56 0.54 -6.95
CA GLU A 112 8.67 -0.34 -7.71
C GLU A 112 9.32 -1.70 -7.98
N VAL A 113 8.58 -2.76 -7.66
CA VAL A 113 8.94 -4.15 -7.92
C VAL A 113 8.07 -4.67 -9.05
N ASN A 114 8.71 -5.24 -10.07
CA ASN A 114 8.07 -5.98 -11.15
C ASN A 114 7.53 -7.31 -10.61
N ASP A 115 6.21 -7.51 -10.66
CA ASP A 115 5.55 -8.71 -10.12
C ASP A 115 4.76 -9.47 -11.20
N ARG A 116 5.16 -9.35 -12.47
CA ARG A 116 4.46 -9.99 -13.59
C ARG A 116 4.34 -11.52 -13.38
N PRO A 117 3.17 -12.12 -13.68
CA PRO A 117 2.04 -11.54 -14.41
C PRO A 117 1.10 -10.68 -13.56
N ASN A 118 1.30 -10.57 -12.25
CA ASN A 118 0.49 -9.71 -11.39
C ASN A 118 0.85 -8.23 -11.62
N LYS A 119 0.06 -7.34 -11.00
CA LYS A 119 0.33 -5.90 -10.99
C LYS A 119 1.57 -5.62 -10.12
N ASN A 120 2.43 -4.73 -10.60
CA ASN A 120 3.59 -4.24 -9.83
C ASN A 120 3.15 -3.65 -8.48
N TYR A 121 3.98 -3.85 -7.46
CA TYR A 121 3.79 -3.29 -6.13
C TYR A 121 4.99 -2.41 -5.74
N LEU A 122 4.83 -1.62 -4.69
CA LEU A 122 5.91 -0.84 -4.11
C LEU A 122 6.48 -1.54 -2.90
N LEU A 123 7.80 -1.61 -2.83
CA LEU A 123 8.52 -1.90 -1.61
C LEU A 123 8.71 -0.60 -0.83
N GLN A 124 8.16 -0.51 0.38
CA GLN A 124 8.31 0.61 1.29
C GLN A 124 9.39 0.29 2.33
N LEU A 125 10.52 0.98 2.23
CA LEU A 125 11.67 0.82 3.11
C LEU A 125 11.65 1.91 4.18
N PHE A 126 11.42 1.55 5.44
CA PHE A 126 11.46 2.50 6.56
C PHE A 126 12.90 2.62 7.07
N VAL A 127 13.53 3.76 6.83
CA VAL A 127 14.90 4.05 7.25
C VAL A 127 14.85 5.04 8.40
N SER A 128 15.37 4.66 9.56
CA SER A 128 15.50 5.54 10.73
C SER A 128 16.96 5.63 11.15
N ASN A 129 17.46 6.86 11.33
CA ASN A 129 18.85 7.12 11.72
C ASN A 129 19.87 6.35 10.86
N GLY A 130 19.62 6.31 9.55
CA GLY A 130 20.47 5.62 8.57
C GLY A 130 20.45 4.09 8.66
N ARG A 131 19.46 3.48 9.32
CA ARG A 131 19.27 2.03 9.38
C ARG A 131 17.90 1.65 8.88
N LEU A 132 17.81 0.55 8.14
CA LEU A 132 16.53 -0.05 7.79
C LEU A 132 15.88 -0.64 9.05
N THR A 133 14.63 -0.26 9.31
CA THR A 133 13.88 -0.70 10.49
C THR A 133 12.68 -1.56 10.15
N LYS A 134 12.12 -1.39 8.95
CA LYS A 134 10.93 -2.11 8.50
C LYS A 134 10.89 -2.12 6.96
N VAL A 135 10.29 -3.17 6.42
CA VAL A 135 10.00 -3.32 5.00
C VAL A 135 8.53 -3.70 4.88
N GLU A 136 7.77 -2.98 4.06
CA GLU A 136 6.37 -3.29 3.76
C GLU A 136 6.12 -3.28 2.26
N LYS A 137 4.98 -3.83 1.85
CA LYS A 137 4.46 -3.71 0.50
C LYS A 137 3.34 -2.68 0.48
N LEU A 138 3.26 -1.88 -0.57
CA LEU A 138 2.14 -0.98 -0.88
C LEU A 138 1.67 -1.20 -2.32
N PRO A 139 0.41 -0.86 -2.67
CA PRO A 139 0.01 -0.82 -4.07
C PRO A 139 0.78 0.28 -4.80
N THR A 140 1.06 0.07 -6.09
CA THR A 140 1.52 1.17 -6.97
C THR A 140 0.46 2.26 -7.05
N PHE A 141 0.89 3.51 -6.86
CA PHE A 141 0.04 4.70 -6.92
C PHE A 141 -0.39 5.03 -8.36
N ILE A 142 -1.60 5.55 -8.47
CA ILE A 142 -2.26 5.94 -9.71
C ILE A 142 -1.62 7.19 -10.34
N ALA A 143 -1.18 8.13 -9.50
CA ALA A 143 -0.68 9.46 -9.90
C ALA A 143 0.22 10.05 -8.79
N PRO A 144 0.91 11.19 -9.03
CA PRO A 144 1.54 11.98 -7.97
C PRO A 144 0.54 12.38 -6.87
N ALA A 145 1.03 12.75 -5.69
CA ALA A 145 0.16 13.13 -4.58
C ALA A 145 -0.61 14.43 -4.87
N ALA A 146 -1.87 14.47 -4.46
CA ALA A 146 -2.78 15.59 -4.63
C ALA A 146 -3.72 15.70 -3.41
N ASP A 147 -4.37 16.85 -3.21
CA ASP A 147 -5.43 16.97 -2.22
C ASP A 147 -6.70 16.27 -2.74
N LEU A 148 -6.94 15.04 -2.28
CA LEU A 148 -7.97 14.17 -2.85
C LEU A 148 -9.33 14.34 -2.18
N ASN A 149 -9.42 15.06 -1.06
CA ASN A 149 -10.66 15.24 -0.29
C ASN A 149 -10.97 16.71 0.08
N GLY A 150 -10.10 17.66 -0.29
CA GLY A 150 -10.26 19.09 -0.07
C GLY A 150 -9.88 19.54 1.34
N ASP A 151 -9.08 18.76 2.08
CA ASP A 151 -8.67 19.11 3.45
C ASP A 151 -7.28 19.77 3.55
N GLY A 152 -6.60 19.95 2.40
CA GLY A 152 -5.27 20.55 2.29
C GLY A 152 -4.11 19.57 2.57
N THR A 153 -4.39 18.33 2.96
CA THR A 153 -3.40 17.25 3.03
C THR A 153 -3.20 16.67 1.64
N LEU A 154 -1.98 16.23 1.32
CA LEU A 154 -1.72 15.53 0.06
C LEU A 154 -1.82 14.02 0.27
N GLU A 155 -2.51 13.34 -0.63
CA GLU A 155 -2.66 11.89 -0.65
C GLU A 155 -2.08 11.26 -1.92
N TYR A 156 -1.46 10.11 -1.74
CA TYR A 156 -1.35 9.10 -2.80
C TYR A 156 -2.55 8.16 -2.76
N ALA A 157 -2.90 7.58 -3.90
CA ALA A 157 -3.93 6.55 -4.00
C ALA A 157 -3.46 5.40 -4.90
N GLY A 158 -3.72 4.15 -4.51
CA GLY A 158 -3.34 2.96 -5.26
C GLY A 158 -4.26 1.77 -4.99
N PHE A 159 -4.18 0.74 -5.82
CA PHE A 159 -4.93 -0.52 -5.67
C PHE A 159 -4.04 -1.71 -6.05
N TRP A 160 -4.37 -2.92 -5.57
CA TRP A 160 -3.43 -4.05 -5.56
C TRP A 160 -3.38 -4.85 -6.85
N ALA A 161 -4.52 -5.12 -7.48
CA ALA A 161 -4.61 -6.04 -8.62
C ALA A 161 -5.11 -5.35 -9.90
N PHE A 162 -5.04 -6.04 -11.04
CA PHE A 162 -5.88 -5.68 -12.18
C PHE A 162 -7.28 -6.25 -11.93
N ASN A 163 -8.32 -5.50 -12.30
CA ASN A 163 -9.68 -6.02 -12.16
C ASN A 163 -9.94 -7.06 -13.24
N GLU A 164 -10.61 -8.14 -12.86
CA GLU A 164 -11.05 -9.20 -13.76
C GLU A 164 -12.55 -9.39 -13.65
N THR A 165 -13.21 -9.67 -14.78
CA THR A 165 -14.66 -9.91 -14.81
C THR A 165 -15.00 -11.35 -15.14
N TRP A 166 -16.01 -11.91 -14.48
CA TRP A 166 -16.51 -13.27 -14.70
C TRP A 166 -18.04 -13.36 -14.67
N GLY A 167 -18.57 -14.58 -14.82
CA GLY A 167 -19.98 -14.86 -15.04
C GLY A 167 -20.31 -15.01 -16.52
N GLU A 168 -21.49 -15.57 -16.83
CA GLU A 168 -21.92 -15.83 -18.21
C GLU A 168 -21.94 -14.56 -19.07
N GLU A 169 -22.31 -13.43 -18.45
CA GLU A 169 -22.39 -12.12 -19.09
C GLU A 169 -21.33 -11.12 -18.59
N LYS A 170 -20.25 -11.59 -17.95
CA LYS A 170 -19.23 -10.73 -17.28
C LYS A 170 -19.85 -9.78 -16.25
N GLU A 171 -20.80 -10.31 -15.49
CA GLU A 171 -21.64 -9.55 -14.57
C GLU A 171 -20.98 -9.31 -13.20
N TYR A 172 -19.90 -10.02 -12.88
CA TYR A 172 -19.15 -9.89 -11.63
C TYR A 172 -17.69 -9.48 -11.85
N THR A 173 -17.10 -8.91 -10.81
CA THR A 173 -15.70 -8.56 -10.66
C THR A 173 -15.27 -8.78 -9.21
N ASP A 174 -13.97 -8.74 -8.98
CA ASP A 174 -13.30 -8.81 -7.68
C ASP A 174 -13.40 -7.52 -6.87
N TYR A 175 -13.28 -7.66 -5.54
CA TYR A 175 -13.11 -6.50 -4.67
C TYR A 175 -11.65 -6.06 -4.65
N ASN A 176 -11.37 -4.91 -5.25
CA ASN A 176 -10.03 -4.34 -5.37
C ASN A 176 -10.04 -2.88 -4.89
N PRO A 177 -9.87 -2.65 -3.57
CA PRO A 177 -10.08 -1.32 -3.00
C PRO A 177 -9.00 -0.33 -3.44
N ILE A 178 -9.41 0.93 -3.66
CA ILE A 178 -8.46 2.04 -3.78
C ILE A 178 -8.09 2.50 -2.37
N ILE A 179 -6.82 2.37 -2.01
CA ILE A 179 -6.29 2.75 -0.69
C ILE A 179 -5.63 4.11 -0.80
N TYR A 180 -5.98 5.00 0.15
CA TYR A 180 -5.47 6.36 0.22
C TYR A 180 -4.42 6.48 1.32
N TYR A 181 -3.30 7.12 1.00
CA TYR A 181 -2.18 7.33 1.92
C TYR A 181 -1.90 8.83 2.02
N SER A 182 -2.22 9.43 3.15
CA SER A 182 -1.89 10.84 3.42
C SER A 182 -0.41 10.98 3.76
N ILE A 183 0.21 12.04 3.24
CA ILE A 183 1.58 12.44 3.59
C ILE A 183 1.53 13.20 4.92
N THR A 184 2.23 12.69 5.92
CA THR A 184 2.32 13.32 7.25
C THR A 184 3.76 13.64 7.61
N PRO A 185 4.03 14.47 8.64
CA PRO A 185 5.38 14.66 9.15
C PRO A 185 6.08 13.36 9.64
N LYS A 186 5.33 12.28 9.82
CA LYS A 186 5.83 10.96 10.25
C LYS A 186 5.83 9.93 9.12
N GLY A 187 5.74 10.37 7.87
CA GLY A 187 5.72 9.51 6.69
C GLY A 187 4.31 9.24 6.17
N LEU A 188 4.15 8.18 5.37
CA LEU A 188 2.86 7.82 4.79
C LEU A 188 1.97 7.15 5.83
N LYS A 189 0.71 7.57 5.86
CA LYS A 189 -0.30 6.97 6.72
C LYS A 189 -1.56 6.67 5.93
N VAL A 190 -2.09 5.47 6.08
CA VAL A 190 -3.40 5.11 5.51
C VAL A 190 -4.46 6.08 6.04
N ASN A 191 -5.15 6.75 5.11
CA ASN A 191 -6.33 7.55 5.40
C ASN A 191 -7.56 6.63 5.38
N SER A 192 -7.81 5.98 6.51
CA SER A 192 -8.88 4.97 6.64
C SER A 192 -10.27 5.53 6.38
N ASP A 193 -10.53 6.78 6.75
CA ASP A 193 -11.84 7.42 6.59
C ASP A 193 -12.10 7.70 5.11
N LEU A 194 -11.14 8.29 4.40
CA LEU A 194 -11.25 8.50 2.95
C LEU A 194 -11.34 7.17 2.20
N THR A 195 -10.52 6.20 2.57
CA THR A 195 -10.53 4.85 1.98
C THR A 195 -11.90 4.20 2.14
N ARG A 196 -12.46 4.16 3.35
CA ARG A 196 -13.79 3.56 3.59
C ARG A 196 -14.87 4.29 2.79
N LYS A 197 -14.90 5.62 2.88
CA LYS A 197 -15.91 6.45 2.21
C LYS A 197 -15.94 6.24 0.69
N GLN A 198 -14.77 6.26 0.03
CA GLN A 198 -14.72 6.14 -1.43
C GLN A 198 -15.03 4.71 -1.88
N ASN A 199 -14.52 3.70 -1.19
CA ASN A 199 -14.82 2.32 -1.53
C ASN A 199 -16.29 1.95 -1.24
N ASP A 200 -16.92 2.50 -0.19
CA ASP A 200 -18.37 2.41 0.02
C ASP A 200 -19.14 2.99 -1.19
N ALA A 201 -18.72 4.14 -1.71
CA ALA A 201 -19.38 4.78 -2.86
C ALA A 201 -19.23 3.97 -4.17
N ILE A 202 -18.06 3.37 -4.39
CA ILE A 202 -17.74 2.55 -5.56
C ILE A 202 -18.46 1.19 -5.49
N PHE A 203 -18.23 0.43 -4.42
CA PHE A 203 -18.62 -0.97 -4.30
C PHE A 203 -19.95 -1.18 -3.58
N GLY A 204 -20.53 -0.13 -2.99
CA GLY A 204 -21.75 -0.19 -2.18
C GLY A 204 -21.48 -0.48 -0.71
N PHE A 205 -20.42 -1.22 -0.40
CA PHE A 205 -19.94 -1.48 0.96
C PHE A 205 -18.42 -1.66 0.98
N PHE A 206 -17.79 -1.27 2.09
CA PHE A 206 -16.37 -1.42 2.34
C PHE A 206 -16.09 -2.81 2.92
N HIS A 207 -15.42 -3.64 2.13
CA HIS A 207 -15.11 -5.02 2.48
C HIS A 207 -13.73 -5.21 3.12
N GLY A 208 -13.02 -4.13 3.42
CA GLY A 208 -11.67 -4.15 3.98
C GLY A 208 -10.63 -3.48 3.08
N PHE A 209 -9.38 -3.50 3.51
CA PHE A 209 -8.26 -2.85 2.82
C PHE A 209 -7.56 -3.76 1.82
N GLU A 210 -7.91 -5.04 1.80
CA GLU A 210 -7.22 -6.04 0.98
C GLU A 210 -8.02 -6.38 -0.27
N TYR A 211 -7.28 -6.75 -1.30
CA TYR A 211 -7.83 -7.38 -2.49
C TYR A 211 -8.50 -8.71 -2.13
N SER A 212 -9.67 -9.01 -2.72
CA SER A 212 -10.34 -10.29 -2.51
C SER A 212 -11.10 -10.76 -3.75
N GLN A 213 -10.73 -11.96 -4.22
CA GLN A 213 -11.46 -12.72 -5.23
C GLN A 213 -12.67 -13.47 -4.66
N GLN A 214 -12.81 -13.51 -3.33
CA GLN A 214 -13.91 -14.25 -2.67
C GLN A 214 -15.19 -13.41 -2.56
N ILE A 215 -15.14 -12.13 -2.96
CA ILE A 215 -16.23 -11.18 -2.85
C ILE A 215 -16.69 -10.84 -4.27
N ASP A 216 -17.86 -11.35 -4.64
CA ASP A 216 -18.50 -11.02 -5.92
C ASP A 216 -19.04 -9.59 -5.86
N ILE A 217 -18.41 -8.70 -6.62
CA ILE A 217 -18.86 -7.32 -6.82
C ILE A 217 -19.56 -7.24 -8.19
N PRO A 218 -20.72 -6.59 -8.33
CA PRO A 218 -21.31 -6.36 -9.64
C PRO A 218 -20.34 -5.58 -10.56
N ALA A 219 -20.10 -6.05 -11.78
CA ALA A 219 -19.17 -5.43 -12.73
C ALA A 219 -19.50 -3.95 -13.04
N SER A 220 -20.74 -3.53 -12.80
CA SER A 220 -21.14 -2.10 -12.85
C SER A 220 -20.33 -1.18 -11.91
N ALA A 221 -19.75 -1.71 -10.84
CA ALA A 221 -18.87 -0.97 -9.93
C ALA A 221 -17.56 -0.51 -10.62
N LEU A 222 -17.10 -1.23 -11.65
CA LEU A 222 -15.88 -0.87 -12.40
C LEU A 222 -16.02 0.50 -13.07
N LYS A 223 -17.23 0.89 -13.49
CA LYS A 223 -17.47 2.22 -14.03
C LYS A 223 -17.18 3.31 -12.99
N LYS A 224 -17.68 3.14 -11.76
CA LYS A 224 -17.45 4.09 -10.66
C LYS A 224 -15.98 4.11 -10.24
N GLN A 225 -15.33 2.96 -10.21
CA GLN A 225 -13.91 2.87 -9.89
C GLN A 225 -13.07 3.60 -10.95
N ALA A 226 -13.40 3.42 -12.23
CA ALA A 226 -12.75 4.15 -13.33
C ALA A 226 -12.97 5.67 -13.22
N GLU A 227 -14.20 6.10 -12.90
CA GLU A 227 -14.50 7.52 -12.63
C GLU A 227 -13.65 8.08 -11.47
N GLU A 228 -13.43 7.29 -10.41
CA GLU A 228 -12.59 7.70 -9.29
C GLU A 228 -11.10 7.76 -9.66
N ILE A 229 -10.60 6.80 -10.44
CA ILE A 229 -9.23 6.82 -10.98
C ILE A 229 -9.00 8.09 -11.81
N GLU A 230 -9.95 8.46 -12.67
CA GLU A 230 -9.86 9.67 -13.49
C GLU A 230 -9.94 10.95 -12.64
N ARG A 231 -10.74 10.96 -11.56
CA ARG A 231 -10.77 12.05 -10.59
C ARG A 231 -9.40 12.23 -9.92
N ILE A 232 -8.77 11.14 -9.48
CA ILE A 232 -7.44 11.14 -8.84
C ILE A 232 -6.39 11.69 -9.80
N ARG A 233 -6.34 11.19 -11.04
CA ARG A 233 -5.43 11.68 -12.09
C ARG A 233 -5.62 13.17 -12.37
N SER A 234 -6.88 13.60 -12.49
CA SER A 234 -7.22 15.00 -12.73
C SER A 234 -6.78 15.90 -11.59
N ALA A 235 -6.96 15.48 -10.34
CA ALA A 235 -6.50 16.23 -9.17
C ALA A 235 -4.98 16.37 -9.12
N ALA A 236 -4.24 15.34 -9.57
CA ALA A 236 -2.78 15.35 -9.68
C ALA A 236 -2.25 16.09 -10.92
N GLY A 237 -3.13 16.61 -11.79
CA GLY A 237 -2.73 17.27 -13.04
C GLY A 237 -2.15 16.33 -14.09
N THR A 238 -2.39 15.02 -13.97
CA THR A 238 -2.00 14.00 -14.94
C THR A 238 -3.22 13.63 -15.80
N ARG A 239 -3.10 13.66 -17.12
CA ARG A 239 -4.14 13.22 -18.06
C ARG A 239 -3.54 12.23 -19.05
#